data_AF-A0A0K9Y364-F1
#
_entry.id   AF-A0A0K9Y364-F1
#
_cell.length_a   1.000
_cell.length_b   1.000
_cell.length_c   1.000
_cell.angle_alpha   90.00
_cell.angle_beta   90.00
_cell.angle_gamma   90.00
#
_symmetry.space_group_name_H-M   'P 1'
#
loop_
_entity.id
_entity.type
_entity.pdbx_description
1 polymer ?
#
loop_
_entity_poly.entity_id
_entity_poly.type
_entity_poly.pdbx_seq_one_letter_code
_entity_poly.pdbx_strand_id
1 'polypeptide(L)'
;MQNIKYNLKTNTIMSIYQDILNWSQSRQLFIQDALRRLITSTVLTQTDIDELVQLVKKECGDTSVALNAIPLDNTHIPTTTVISGNYPKLISLSNPINISALHNQGNLQFSSLGLTVVYGKNGSGKSSYSRILRKLCWSRNPSVELKKNVFNPSPSLQKVDFVLENNSSNLTFSWTESSPSDPILHSIFVFDNDCGDIYINNENPTEYKPVGIDVLEKLIITFGNISQTLGSSIVSYNTQKPILPQNLAQTNIAQWYGTIENLQRTDVDSQIQFNQTNIDRKRELTNLTAAQNPQQNVTNLTNQRTRINGYIHQIAQIEALFNEQNINELIANRNTFESVNGAYQIATTELQSINTLEGFGTNPWRTLWETAKNYAHSSNLSDGQNFPSLVSLEKCVLCQQELDENAQQRLTTFSRFVLNDVSTQLNSINTAIQEKINVYNSLIVPPIENLTELEQLIPNFRGNYNEFYDSVAILRNSIIAYCLFLCRWLFR
;
A
#
# COMPACT_ATOMS: atom_id res chain seq x y z
N MET A 1 -42.62 49.02 1.72
CA MET A 1 -43.33 50.23 2.21
C MET A 1 -44.50 49.81 3.08
N GLN A 2 -44.32 49.73 4.40
CA GLN A 2 -45.41 49.86 5.37
C GLN A 2 -44.82 50.11 6.77
N ASN A 3 -45.11 51.32 7.27
CA ASN A 3 -45.27 51.72 8.67
C ASN A 3 -44.11 51.55 9.67
N ILE A 4 -43.22 52.54 9.71
CA ILE A 4 -42.58 52.97 10.97
C ILE A 4 -43.39 54.16 11.51
N LYS A 5 -44.25 53.90 12.50
CA LYS A 5 -44.87 54.95 13.33
C LYS A 5 -43.83 55.43 14.34
N TYR A 6 -43.35 56.67 14.19
CA TYR A 6 -42.53 57.33 15.20
C TYR A 6 -43.35 57.58 16.48
N ASN A 7 -42.97 56.90 17.55
CA ASN A 7 -43.47 57.14 18.90
C ASN A 7 -42.46 58.09 19.59
N LEU A 8 -42.79 59.38 19.64
CA LEU A 8 -41.99 60.42 20.28
C LEU A 8 -42.15 60.32 21.81
N LYS A 9 -41.34 59.46 22.45
CA LYS A 9 -41.02 59.55 23.87
C LYS A 9 -39.51 59.43 24.03
N THR A 10 -38.88 60.54 24.43
CA THR A 10 -37.56 60.63 25.08
C THR A 10 -36.54 59.56 24.67
N ASN A 11 -36.09 59.58 23.43
CA ASN A 11 -34.93 58.82 23.00
C ASN A 11 -33.92 59.80 22.41
N THR A 12 -32.71 59.76 22.97
CA THR A 12 -31.49 60.32 22.38
C THR A 12 -31.52 60.05 20.87
N ILE A 13 -31.48 61.09 20.03
CA ILE A 13 -31.43 60.90 18.57
C ILE A 13 -30.07 60.23 18.28
N MET A 14 -30.09 58.91 18.09
CA MET A 14 -28.91 58.15 17.70
C MET A 14 -28.51 58.57 16.29
N SER A 15 -27.21 58.71 16.03
CA SER A 15 -26.72 58.96 14.68
C SER A 15 -26.88 57.70 13.83
N ILE A 16 -26.96 57.87 12.50
CA ILE A 16 -27.00 56.75 11.56
C ILE A 16 -25.77 55.84 11.72
N TYR A 17 -24.60 56.41 12.03
CA TYR A 17 -23.41 55.62 12.33
C TYR A 17 -23.58 54.74 13.56
N GLN A 18 -24.28 55.21 14.60
CA GLN A 18 -24.61 54.41 15.77
C GLN A 18 -25.60 53.28 15.42
N ASP A 19 -26.58 53.55 14.58
CA ASP A 19 -27.52 52.53 14.11
C ASP A 19 -26.82 51.45 13.26
N ILE A 20 -25.89 51.85 12.39
CA ILE A 20 -25.06 50.93 11.59
C ILE A 20 -24.16 50.08 12.50
N LEU A 21 -23.53 50.69 13.51
CA LEU A 21 -22.71 49.97 14.49
C LEU A 21 -23.53 48.95 15.28
N ASN A 22 -24.71 49.35 15.79
CA ASN A 22 -25.60 48.43 16.50
C ASN A 22 -26.06 47.28 15.60
N TRP A 23 -26.37 47.57 14.33
CA TRP A 23 -26.74 46.56 13.34
C TRP A 23 -25.57 45.61 13.03
N SER A 24 -24.33 46.12 12.94
CA SER A 24 -23.15 45.33 12.57
C SER A 24 -22.74 44.31 13.62
N GLN A 25 -23.04 44.55 14.90
CA GLN A 25 -22.71 43.62 16.00
C GLN A 25 -23.29 42.21 15.82
N SER A 26 -24.41 42.09 15.11
CA SER A 26 -25.06 40.81 14.81
C SER A 26 -24.57 40.14 13.51
N ARG A 27 -23.58 40.73 12.84
CA ARG A 27 -23.07 40.29 11.54
C ARG A 27 -21.73 39.60 11.68
N GLN A 28 -21.36 38.87 10.63
CA GLN A 28 -20.04 38.30 10.44
C GLN A 28 -18.92 39.33 10.66
N LEU A 29 -17.76 38.88 11.16
CA LEU A 29 -16.65 39.77 11.49
C LEU A 29 -16.06 40.43 10.24
N PHE A 30 -16.06 39.76 9.09
CA PHE A 30 -15.61 40.40 7.83
C PHE A 30 -16.53 41.56 7.42
N ILE A 31 -17.83 41.50 7.73
CA ILE A 31 -18.78 42.60 7.46
C ILE A 31 -18.49 43.76 8.40
N GLN A 32 -18.21 43.47 9.67
CA GLN A 32 -17.83 44.49 10.64
C GLN A 32 -16.52 45.19 10.24
N ASP A 33 -15.52 44.45 9.76
CA ASP A 33 -14.26 45.03 9.26
C ASP A 33 -14.46 45.81 7.94
N ALA A 34 -15.31 45.32 7.02
CA ALA A 34 -15.65 46.06 5.81
C ALA A 34 -16.29 47.41 6.12
N LEU A 35 -17.23 47.45 7.06
CA LEU A 35 -17.86 48.69 7.54
C LEU A 35 -16.84 49.63 8.19
N ARG A 36 -15.94 49.11 9.02
CA ARG A 36 -14.84 49.88 9.61
C ARG A 36 -14.03 50.56 8.52
N ARG A 37 -13.54 49.81 7.54
CA ARG A 37 -12.74 50.36 6.42
C ARG A 37 -13.52 51.40 5.62
N LEU A 38 -14.80 51.17 5.34
CA LEU A 38 -15.67 52.10 4.61
C LEU A 38 -15.95 53.40 5.37
N ILE A 39 -15.91 53.38 6.71
CA ILE A 39 -16.11 54.56 7.54
C ILE A 39 -14.78 55.32 7.73
N THR A 40 -13.66 54.61 7.88
CA THR A 40 -12.35 55.22 8.14
C THR A 40 -11.58 55.63 6.87
N SER A 41 -12.02 55.18 5.71
CA SER A 41 -11.32 55.39 4.44
C SER A 41 -12.30 55.85 3.36
N THR A 42 -11.83 56.71 2.46
CA THR A 42 -12.66 57.32 1.42
C THR A 42 -13.00 56.35 0.30
N VAL A 43 -12.05 55.48 -0.07
CA VAL A 43 -12.15 54.47 -1.12
C VAL A 43 -11.38 53.22 -0.66
N LEU A 44 -11.96 52.05 -0.87
CA LEU A 44 -11.26 50.78 -0.64
C LEU A 44 -10.33 50.47 -1.81
N THR A 45 -9.10 50.08 -1.51
CA THR A 45 -8.12 49.63 -2.50
C THR A 45 -8.38 48.18 -2.91
N GLN A 46 -7.74 47.71 -3.99
CA GLN A 46 -7.79 46.29 -4.35
C GLN A 46 -7.24 45.40 -3.22
N THR A 47 -6.20 45.86 -2.52
CA THR A 47 -5.65 45.15 -1.35
C THR A 47 -6.68 45.00 -0.24
N ASP A 48 -7.50 46.03 0.03
CA ASP A 48 -8.60 45.92 0.99
C ASP A 48 -9.62 44.86 0.58
N ILE A 49 -9.97 44.78 -0.71
CA ILE A 49 -10.88 43.76 -1.23
C ILE A 49 -10.28 42.36 -1.09
N ASP A 50 -9.00 42.19 -1.42
CA ASP A 50 -8.31 40.90 -1.32
C ASP A 50 -8.21 40.42 0.14
N GLU A 51 -7.96 41.33 1.08
CA GLU A 51 -7.99 41.06 2.51
C GLU A 51 -9.39 40.66 3.00
N LEU A 52 -10.43 41.37 2.58
CA LEU A 52 -11.82 41.01 2.90
C LEU A 52 -12.19 39.63 2.33
N VAL A 53 -11.72 39.28 1.13
CA VAL A 53 -11.88 37.93 0.56
C VAL A 53 -11.20 36.87 1.43
N GLN A 54 -10.01 37.13 1.95
CA GLN A 54 -9.34 36.21 2.89
C GLN A 54 -10.14 36.05 4.18
N LEU A 55 -10.71 37.13 4.73
CA LEU A 55 -11.55 37.06 5.92
C LEU A 55 -12.83 36.23 5.68
N VAL A 56 -13.45 36.35 4.51
CA VAL A 56 -14.59 35.48 4.12
C VAL A 56 -14.17 34.02 4.09
N LYS A 57 -13.03 33.68 3.45
CA LYS A 57 -12.51 32.30 3.42
C LYS A 57 -12.28 31.75 4.84
N LYS A 58 -11.70 32.56 5.73
CA LYS A 58 -11.44 32.20 7.12
C LYS A 58 -12.73 31.87 7.87
N GLU A 59 -13.76 32.69 7.73
CA GLU A 59 -15.07 32.42 8.34
C GLU A 59 -15.75 31.18 7.76
N CYS A 60 -15.51 30.86 6.49
CA CYS A 60 -15.97 29.61 5.87
C CYS A 60 -15.11 28.39 6.22
N GLY A 61 -14.13 28.51 7.12
CA GLY A 61 -13.36 27.38 7.66
C GLY A 61 -11.94 27.22 7.10
N ASP A 62 -11.43 28.18 6.32
CA ASP A 62 -10.05 28.16 5.86
C ASP A 62 -9.08 28.52 7.01
N THR A 63 -8.42 27.51 7.56
CA THR A 63 -7.46 27.66 8.67
C THR A 63 -6.09 28.19 8.24
N SER A 64 -5.84 28.35 6.93
CA SER A 64 -4.57 28.89 6.43
C SER A 64 -4.47 30.41 6.54
N VAL A 65 -5.61 31.10 6.72
CA VAL A 65 -5.68 32.56 6.76
C VAL A 65 -5.28 33.09 8.15
N ALA A 66 -4.09 33.70 8.23
CA ALA A 66 -3.59 34.33 9.45
C ALA A 66 -4.25 35.69 9.76
N LEU A 67 -4.81 36.37 8.75
CA LEU A 67 -5.43 37.69 8.89
C LEU A 67 -6.63 37.64 9.86
N ASN A 68 -6.73 38.62 10.75
CA ASN A 68 -7.84 38.76 11.69
C ASN A 68 -8.66 40.01 11.36
N ALA A 69 -9.98 39.87 11.38
CA ALA A 69 -10.89 40.99 11.18
C ALA A 69 -10.80 41.96 12.37
N ILE A 70 -10.85 43.26 12.08
CA ILE A 70 -10.94 44.31 13.11
C ILE A 70 -12.38 44.82 13.08
N PRO A 71 -13.21 44.50 14.09
CA PRO A 71 -14.62 44.87 14.07
C PRO A 71 -14.81 46.40 14.15
N LEU A 72 -15.91 46.89 13.59
CA LEU A 72 -16.37 48.25 13.78
C LEU A 72 -16.74 48.45 15.26
N ASP A 73 -16.28 49.56 15.85
CA ASP A 73 -16.60 49.95 17.22
C ASP A 73 -16.83 51.47 17.35
N ASN A 74 -17.14 51.93 18.57
CA ASN A 74 -17.42 53.34 18.86
C ASN A 74 -16.25 54.30 18.56
N THR A 75 -15.01 53.81 18.52
CA THR A 75 -13.84 54.64 18.20
C THR A 75 -13.76 54.98 16.71
N HIS A 76 -14.49 54.25 15.86
CA HIS A 76 -14.50 54.43 14.42
C HIS A 76 -15.61 55.36 13.92
N ILE A 77 -16.50 55.83 14.79
CA ILE A 77 -17.67 56.65 14.43
C ILE A 77 -17.65 58.00 15.19
N PRO A 78 -18.40 59.04 14.75
CA PRO A 78 -18.40 60.32 15.42
C PRO A 78 -19.15 60.22 16.76
N THR A 79 -18.61 60.85 17.79
CA THR A 79 -19.27 60.92 19.11
C THR A 79 -20.47 61.86 19.02
N THR A 80 -21.68 61.35 19.18
CA THR A 80 -22.90 62.19 19.25
C THR A 80 -22.88 63.05 20.51
N THR A 81 -22.76 64.36 20.36
CA THR A 81 -22.97 65.31 21.47
C THR A 81 -24.48 65.50 21.68
N VAL A 82 -24.91 65.35 22.93
CA VAL A 82 -26.31 65.54 23.32
C VAL A 82 -26.73 66.99 23.03
N ILE A 83 -27.94 67.18 22.50
CA ILE A 83 -28.55 68.46 22.07
C ILE A 83 -28.72 69.46 23.24
N SER A 84 -28.25 69.15 24.45
CA SER A 84 -28.37 69.98 25.66
C SER A 84 -27.43 71.20 25.71
N GLY A 85 -26.90 71.67 24.57
CA GLY A 85 -26.08 72.90 24.48
C GLY A 85 -24.67 72.79 25.05
N ASN A 86 -24.27 71.63 25.60
CA ASN A 86 -22.93 71.38 26.12
C ASN A 86 -22.15 70.52 25.12
N TYR A 87 -21.22 71.14 24.40
CA TYR A 87 -20.28 70.46 23.51
C TYR A 87 -18.85 70.77 23.95
N PRO A 88 -17.92 69.81 23.79
CA PRO A 88 -16.52 70.05 24.10
C PRO A 88 -15.94 71.06 23.11
N LYS A 89 -15.21 72.03 23.61
CA LYS A 89 -14.56 73.08 22.81
C LYS A 89 -13.06 72.88 22.84
N LEU A 90 -12.45 72.86 21.66
CA LEU A 90 -10.99 72.88 21.57
C LEU A 90 -10.48 74.24 22.03
N ILE A 91 -9.61 74.26 23.04
CA ILE A 91 -9.03 75.49 23.60
C ILE A 91 -7.60 75.68 23.09
N SER A 92 -6.80 74.62 23.05
CA SER A 92 -5.46 74.71 22.50
C SER A 92 -4.91 73.38 22.01
N LEU A 93 -3.97 73.49 21.07
CA LEU A 93 -3.09 72.43 20.62
C LEU A 93 -1.66 72.93 20.78
N SER A 94 -0.89 72.27 21.64
CA SER A 94 0.44 72.72 22.06
C SER A 94 1.49 71.62 21.98
N ASN A 95 2.76 72.02 22.00
CA ASN A 95 3.92 71.14 22.03
C ASN A 95 3.94 70.07 20.93
N PRO A 96 3.78 70.43 19.63
CA PRO A 96 3.92 69.47 18.55
C PRO A 96 5.39 69.01 18.44
N ILE A 97 5.72 67.85 18.98
CA ILE A 97 7.06 67.27 18.93
C ILE A 97 7.19 66.40 17.69
N ASN A 98 8.22 66.65 16.89
CA ASN A 98 8.56 65.85 15.70
C ASN A 98 7.42 65.70 14.66
N ILE A 99 6.51 66.67 14.56
CA ILE A 99 5.45 66.70 13.55
C ILE A 99 5.76 67.78 12.50
N SER A 100 6.12 67.35 11.28
CA SER A 100 6.59 68.23 10.20
C SER A 100 7.70 69.17 10.71
N ALA A 101 7.80 70.40 10.17
CA ALA A 101 8.71 71.44 10.67
C ALA A 101 8.06 72.35 11.74
N LEU A 102 7.11 71.83 12.53
CA LEU A 102 6.48 72.63 13.60
C LEU A 102 7.48 72.88 14.74
N HIS A 103 7.39 74.06 15.35
CA HIS A 103 8.21 74.41 16.51
C HIS A 103 7.76 73.57 17.72
N ASN A 104 8.70 72.93 18.41
CA ASN A 104 8.40 72.01 19.53
C ASN A 104 7.67 72.67 20.71
N GLN A 105 7.71 74.00 20.83
CA GLN A 105 6.95 74.78 21.82
C GLN A 105 5.81 75.58 21.17
N GLY A 106 5.40 75.20 19.95
CA GLY A 106 4.27 75.81 19.26
C GLY A 106 2.99 75.64 20.07
N ASN A 107 2.19 76.70 20.13
CA ASN A 107 0.92 76.72 20.84
C ASN A 107 -0.12 77.43 19.98
N LEU A 108 -1.09 76.66 19.47
CA LEU A 108 -2.23 77.17 18.72
C LEU A 108 -3.44 77.23 19.65
N GLN A 109 -3.88 78.45 19.96
CA GLN A 109 -5.02 78.70 20.83
C GLN A 109 -6.27 79.03 20.02
N PHE A 110 -7.41 78.57 20.52
CA PHE A 110 -8.72 78.78 19.94
C PHE A 110 -9.62 79.51 20.94
N SER A 111 -10.47 80.40 20.44
CA SER A 111 -11.48 81.04 21.28
C SER A 111 -12.55 80.01 21.66
N SER A 112 -12.96 80.00 22.94
CA SER A 112 -14.08 79.17 23.41
C SER A 112 -15.45 79.62 22.87
N LEU A 113 -15.49 80.80 22.24
CA LEU A 113 -16.68 81.39 21.63
C LEU A 113 -16.33 82.06 20.29
N GLY A 114 -17.20 81.87 19.28
CA GLY A 114 -17.09 82.55 17.98
C GLY A 114 -16.16 81.86 16.98
N LEU A 115 -15.65 82.64 16.03
CA LEU A 115 -14.82 82.17 14.92
C LEU A 115 -13.34 82.48 15.17
N THR A 116 -12.48 81.46 15.10
CA THR A 116 -11.02 81.62 15.16
C THR A 116 -10.44 81.53 13.75
N VAL A 117 -9.75 82.58 13.29
CA VAL A 117 -9.11 82.62 11.97
C VAL A 117 -7.59 82.49 12.11
N VAL A 118 -7.01 81.42 11.55
CA VAL A 118 -5.56 81.17 11.56
C VAL A 118 -4.98 81.47 10.18
N TYR A 119 -4.16 82.50 10.07
CA TYR A 119 -3.55 82.93 8.81
C TYR A 119 -2.02 83.11 8.95
N GLY A 120 -1.32 83.16 7.82
CA GLY A 120 0.14 83.31 7.79
C GLY A 120 0.71 82.98 6.42
N LYS A 121 2.01 83.25 6.21
CA LYS A 121 2.71 82.97 4.95
C LYS A 121 2.72 81.46 4.62
N ASN A 122 2.93 81.11 3.35
CA ASN A 122 3.18 79.72 2.96
C ASN A 122 4.39 79.17 3.73
N GLY A 123 4.31 77.91 4.16
CA GLY A 123 5.32 77.28 5.01
C GLY A 123 5.20 77.57 6.52
N SER A 124 4.24 78.39 6.97
CA SER A 124 4.07 78.72 8.41
C SER A 124 3.46 77.59 9.28
N GLY A 125 3.30 76.38 8.75
CA GLY A 125 2.78 75.23 9.51
C GLY A 125 1.26 75.08 9.57
N LYS A 126 0.46 75.98 8.98
CA LYS A 126 -1.03 75.92 8.98
C LYS A 126 -1.58 74.55 8.57
N SER A 127 -1.13 74.03 7.43
CA SER A 127 -1.56 72.71 6.93
C SER A 127 -1.07 71.57 7.82
N SER A 128 0.04 71.72 8.55
CA SER A 128 0.51 70.71 9.49
C SER A 128 -0.41 70.64 10.72
N TYR A 129 -0.83 71.77 11.29
CA TYR A 129 -1.84 71.80 12.35
C TYR A 129 -3.19 71.24 11.88
N SER A 130 -3.64 71.60 10.67
CA SER A 130 -4.86 71.03 10.08
C SER A 130 -4.77 69.50 9.93
N ARG A 131 -3.62 68.94 9.52
CA ARG A 131 -3.41 67.48 9.46
C ARG A 131 -3.47 66.81 10.83
N ILE A 132 -2.97 67.46 11.89
CA ILE A 132 -3.09 66.94 13.26
C ILE A 132 -4.57 66.84 13.65
N LEU A 133 -5.33 67.92 13.46
CA LEU A 133 -6.77 67.93 13.74
C LEU A 133 -7.50 66.88 12.89
N ARG A 134 -7.18 66.76 11.61
CA ARG A 134 -7.79 65.78 10.70
C ARG A 134 -7.51 64.33 11.08
N LYS A 135 -6.33 64.04 11.65
CA LYS A 135 -5.96 62.69 12.12
C LYS A 135 -6.61 62.33 13.46
N LEU A 136 -6.70 63.30 14.38
CA LEU A 136 -7.05 63.03 15.78
C LEU A 136 -8.50 63.41 16.13
N CYS A 137 -9.09 64.38 15.43
CA CYS A 137 -10.51 64.70 15.55
C CYS A 137 -11.32 63.94 14.47
N TRP A 138 -12.64 64.09 14.51
CA TRP A 138 -13.49 63.45 13.51
C TRP A 138 -13.36 64.11 12.13
N SER A 139 -13.05 63.30 11.13
CA SER A 139 -12.96 63.68 9.72
C SER A 139 -13.51 62.53 8.87
N ARG A 140 -14.13 62.83 7.73
CA ARG A 140 -14.51 61.80 6.74
C ARG A 140 -13.30 61.21 6.01
N ASN A 141 -12.13 61.81 6.17
CA ASN A 141 -10.86 61.29 5.70
C ASN A 141 -9.81 61.37 6.82
N PRO A 142 -9.84 60.45 7.81
CA PRO A 142 -8.88 60.43 8.92
C PRO A 142 -7.56 59.74 8.53
N SER A 143 -7.52 59.06 7.38
CA SER A 143 -6.38 58.28 6.87
C SER A 143 -5.24 59.18 6.37
N VAL A 144 -4.66 59.94 7.29
CA VAL A 144 -3.68 60.99 7.01
C VAL A 144 -2.45 60.73 7.84
N GLU A 145 -1.34 60.51 7.15
CA GLU A 145 -0.05 60.32 7.80
C GLU A 145 0.50 61.66 8.31
N LEU A 146 0.86 61.70 9.60
CA LEU A 146 1.65 62.79 10.16
C LEU A 146 3.11 62.52 9.83
N LYS A 147 3.71 63.38 9.01
CA LYS A 147 5.13 63.24 8.64
C LYS A 147 6.04 63.75 9.75
N LYS A 148 7.15 63.06 10.00
CA LYS A 148 8.21 63.51 10.92
C LYS A 148 8.96 64.74 10.37
N ASN A 149 9.73 65.42 11.22
CA ASN A 149 10.53 66.56 10.77
C ASN A 149 11.66 66.10 9.84
N VAL A 150 11.58 66.46 8.57
CA VAL A 150 12.59 66.12 7.56
C VAL A 150 13.84 67.02 7.61
N PHE A 151 13.72 68.22 8.18
CA PHE A 151 14.84 69.17 8.29
C PHE A 151 15.68 68.96 9.56
N ASN A 152 15.07 68.39 10.60
CA ASN A 152 15.76 68.00 11.82
C ASN A 152 15.34 66.57 12.23
N PRO A 153 15.89 65.53 11.56
CA PRO A 153 15.55 64.14 11.85
C PRO A 153 15.84 63.79 13.30
N SER A 154 14.83 63.24 13.98
CA SER A 154 14.91 62.85 15.39
C SER A 154 14.29 61.47 15.61
N PRO A 155 14.88 60.62 16.47
CA PRO A 155 14.27 59.35 16.86
C PRO A 155 13.07 59.53 17.82
N SER A 156 12.81 60.76 18.29
CA SER A 156 11.67 61.05 19.17
C SER A 156 10.34 60.67 18.52
N LEU A 157 9.42 60.16 19.33
CA LEU A 157 8.05 59.90 18.89
C LEU A 157 7.33 61.21 18.60
N GLN A 158 6.42 61.19 17.62
CA GLN A 158 5.53 62.32 17.40
C GLN A 158 4.63 62.53 18.62
N LYS A 159 4.49 63.78 19.08
CA LYS A 159 3.64 64.10 20.24
C LYS A 159 2.88 65.40 20.00
N VAL A 160 1.67 65.52 20.54
CA VAL A 160 0.96 66.79 20.64
C VAL A 160 0.05 66.79 21.88
N ASP A 161 -0.02 67.93 22.57
CA ASP A 161 -0.87 68.12 23.74
C ASP A 161 -2.15 68.88 23.34
N PHE A 162 -3.29 68.45 23.86
CA PHE A 162 -4.60 69.07 23.66
C PHE A 162 -5.17 69.57 24.97
N VAL A 163 -5.90 70.69 24.90
CA VAL A 163 -6.76 71.17 25.98
C VAL A 163 -8.16 71.37 25.42
N LEU A 164 -9.13 70.72 26.03
CA LEU A 164 -10.56 70.90 25.75
C LEU A 164 -11.31 71.43 26.95
N GLU A 165 -12.24 72.36 26.73
CA GLU A 165 -13.24 72.75 27.72
C GLU A 165 -14.46 71.84 27.55
N ASN A 166 -14.81 71.07 28.59
CA ASN A 166 -16.04 70.29 28.65
C ASN A 166 -16.76 70.55 29.99
N ASN A 167 -18.03 70.94 29.95
CA ASN A 167 -18.82 71.30 31.14
C ASN A 167 -18.09 72.28 32.10
N SER A 168 -17.46 73.33 31.55
CA SER A 168 -16.69 74.33 32.31
C SER A 168 -15.45 73.79 33.05
N SER A 169 -14.98 72.59 32.68
CA SER A 169 -13.73 72.01 33.16
C SER A 169 -12.75 71.81 32.00
N ASN A 170 -11.46 72.10 32.24
CA ASN A 170 -10.41 71.86 31.26
C ASN A 170 -9.90 70.42 31.38
N LEU A 171 -10.03 69.68 30.29
CA LEU A 171 -9.48 68.34 30.10
C LEU A 171 -8.20 68.47 29.27
N THR A 172 -7.10 67.94 29.80
CA THR A 172 -5.81 67.92 29.12
C THR A 172 -5.42 66.49 28.82
N PHE A 173 -5.03 66.21 27.59
CA PHE A 173 -4.43 64.92 27.23
C PHE A 173 -3.35 65.11 26.18
N SER A 174 -2.48 64.11 26.09
CA SER A 174 -1.31 64.08 25.24
C SER A 174 -1.44 62.91 24.27
N TRP A 175 -1.44 63.20 22.96
CA TRP A 175 -1.31 62.15 21.95
C TRP A 175 0.17 61.87 21.67
N THR A 176 0.51 60.59 21.56
CA THR A 176 1.84 60.11 21.15
C THR A 176 1.71 59.19 19.94
N GLU A 177 2.75 59.12 19.12
CA GLU A 177 2.84 58.23 17.96
C GLU A 177 2.41 56.80 18.33
N SER A 178 1.58 56.20 17.48
CA SER A 178 0.96 54.87 17.65
C SER A 178 -0.09 54.74 18.77
N SER A 179 -0.36 55.80 19.55
CA SER A 179 -1.50 55.79 20.47
C SER A 179 -2.83 56.08 19.75
N PRO A 180 -3.95 55.48 20.18
CA PRO A 180 -5.27 55.84 19.68
C PRO A 180 -5.61 57.30 20.02
N SER A 181 -6.52 57.90 19.25
CA SER A 181 -7.06 59.21 19.59
C SER A 181 -7.97 59.15 20.81
N ASP A 182 -8.05 60.24 21.57
CA ASP A 182 -9.00 60.35 22.67
C ASP A 182 -10.44 60.41 22.12
N PRO A 183 -11.39 59.56 22.57
CA PRO A 183 -12.76 59.55 22.07
C PRO A 183 -13.48 60.91 22.13
N ILE A 184 -13.09 61.79 23.06
CA ILE A 184 -13.69 63.13 23.14
C ILE A 184 -13.37 63.97 21.89
N LEU A 185 -12.23 63.76 21.23
CA LEU A 185 -11.86 64.49 20.01
C LEU A 185 -12.75 64.15 18.82
N HIS A 186 -13.37 62.97 18.80
CA HIS A 186 -14.29 62.57 17.73
C HIS A 186 -15.64 63.31 17.76
N SER A 187 -15.84 64.21 18.74
CA SER A 187 -16.95 65.16 18.75
C SER A 187 -16.64 66.47 18.00
N ILE A 188 -15.36 66.72 17.67
CA ILE A 188 -14.93 67.89 16.91
C ILE A 188 -14.86 67.49 15.43
N PHE A 189 -15.68 68.13 14.61
CA PHE A 189 -15.75 67.89 13.17
C PHE A 189 -14.73 68.75 12.43
N VAL A 190 -13.84 68.11 11.69
CA VAL A 190 -12.83 68.76 10.85
C VAL A 190 -13.23 68.64 9.39
N PHE A 191 -13.29 69.79 8.72
CA PHE A 191 -13.58 69.90 7.31
C PHE A 191 -12.42 70.58 6.59
N ASP A 192 -11.98 70.00 5.48
CA ASP A 192 -11.01 70.57 4.56
C ASP A 192 -11.38 70.25 3.10
N ASN A 193 -10.48 70.59 2.17
CA ASN A 193 -10.72 70.35 0.74
C ASN A 193 -10.90 68.86 0.40
N ASP A 194 -10.12 67.98 1.04
CA ASP A 194 -10.19 66.54 0.81
C ASP A 194 -11.52 65.95 1.35
N CYS A 195 -12.08 66.54 2.42
CA CYS A 195 -13.43 66.23 2.90
C CYS A 195 -14.51 66.76 1.93
N GLY A 196 -14.31 67.94 1.34
CA GLY A 196 -15.29 68.63 0.49
C GLY A 196 -15.79 67.80 -0.68
N ASP A 197 -14.90 67.07 -1.36
CA ASP A 197 -15.27 66.16 -2.45
C ASP A 197 -16.27 65.08 -2.01
N ILE A 198 -16.22 64.64 -0.76
CA ILE A 198 -17.13 63.63 -0.18
C ILE A 198 -18.48 64.24 0.20
N TYR A 199 -18.52 65.55 0.51
CA TYR A 199 -19.75 66.25 0.87
C TYR A 199 -20.50 66.82 -0.35
N ILE A 200 -19.80 67.09 -1.47
CA ILE A 200 -20.34 67.86 -2.59
C ILE A 200 -20.52 67.03 -3.87
N ASN A 201 -19.85 65.87 -4.06
CA ASN A 201 -20.00 65.08 -5.29
C ASN A 201 -20.95 63.87 -5.16
N ASN A 202 -22.20 64.05 -5.60
CA ASN A 202 -22.74 63.42 -6.82
C ASN A 202 -24.18 63.91 -7.06
N GLU A 203 -24.43 64.30 -8.31
CA GLU A 203 -25.65 64.90 -8.85
C GLU A 203 -26.94 64.12 -8.47
N ASN A 204 -27.75 64.67 -7.56
CA ASN A 204 -29.22 64.56 -7.53
C ASN A 204 -29.78 65.56 -6.48
N PRO A 205 -30.28 66.74 -6.89
CA PRO A 205 -30.73 67.79 -5.97
C PRO A 205 -31.98 67.46 -5.15
N THR A 206 -32.55 66.26 -5.29
CA THR A 206 -33.87 65.89 -4.73
C THR A 206 -33.85 64.88 -3.58
N GLU A 207 -32.69 64.32 -3.20
CA GLU A 207 -32.61 63.41 -2.05
C GLU A 207 -31.64 63.95 -1.00
N TYR A 208 -32.18 64.52 0.08
CA TYR A 208 -31.41 64.84 1.27
C TYR A 208 -31.04 63.52 1.98
N LYS A 209 -30.00 62.83 1.51
CA LYS A 209 -29.52 61.59 2.14
C LYS A 209 -28.89 61.94 3.50
N PRO A 210 -29.37 61.38 4.61
CA PRO A 210 -28.78 61.69 5.90
C PRO A 210 -27.37 61.08 6.01
N VAL A 211 -26.47 61.84 6.64
CA VAL A 211 -25.03 61.55 6.71
C VAL A 211 -24.78 60.16 7.29
N GLY A 212 -24.02 59.33 6.57
CA GLY A 212 -23.64 57.97 6.99
C GLY A 212 -24.39 56.85 6.26
N ILE A 213 -25.52 57.14 5.61
CA ILE A 213 -26.27 56.13 4.86
C ILE A 213 -25.50 55.62 3.64
N ASP A 214 -24.60 56.44 3.09
CA ASP A 214 -23.74 56.11 1.95
C ASP A 214 -22.80 54.91 2.21
N VAL A 215 -22.52 54.61 3.48
CA VAL A 215 -21.72 53.44 3.89
C VAL A 215 -22.39 52.14 3.45
N LEU A 216 -23.72 52.05 3.53
CA LEU A 216 -24.46 50.84 3.13
C LEU A 216 -24.45 50.65 1.61
N GLU A 217 -24.54 51.74 0.84
CA GLU A 217 -24.42 51.71 -0.62
C GLU A 217 -23.03 51.22 -1.04
N LYS A 218 -21.98 51.75 -0.42
CA LYS A 218 -20.60 51.29 -0.64
C LYS A 218 -20.40 49.84 -0.23
N LEU A 219 -21.05 49.39 0.86
CA LEU A 219 -20.97 47.99 1.30
C LEU A 219 -21.53 47.02 0.25
N ILE A 220 -22.63 47.38 -0.42
CA ILE A 220 -23.21 46.58 -1.51
C ILE A 220 -22.19 46.42 -2.66
N ILE A 221 -21.52 47.51 -3.04
CA ILE A 221 -20.47 47.48 -4.07
C ILE A 221 -19.30 46.60 -3.62
N THR A 222 -18.85 46.73 -2.37
CA THR A 222 -17.80 45.89 -1.78
C THR A 222 -18.16 44.40 -1.84
N PHE A 223 -19.40 44.02 -1.53
CA PHE A 223 -19.85 42.63 -1.66
C PHE A 223 -19.85 42.14 -3.11
N GLY A 224 -20.21 43.00 -4.07
CA GLY A 224 -20.08 42.70 -5.50
C GLY A 224 -18.64 42.37 -5.89
N ASN A 225 -17.68 43.21 -5.45
CA ASN A 225 -16.26 43.01 -5.72
C ASN A 225 -15.73 41.72 -5.09
N ILE A 226 -16.07 41.44 -3.83
CA ILE A 226 -15.70 40.19 -3.14
C ILE A 226 -16.26 38.97 -3.90
N SER A 227 -17.53 39.03 -4.32
CA SER A 227 -18.17 37.97 -5.09
C SER A 227 -17.48 37.72 -6.43
N GLN A 228 -17.11 38.79 -7.14
CA GLN A 228 -16.39 38.70 -8.42
C GLN A 228 -14.99 38.08 -8.25
N THR A 229 -14.23 38.48 -7.23
CA THR A 229 -12.90 37.92 -6.94
C THR A 229 -12.98 36.43 -6.60
N LEU A 230 -13.95 36.03 -5.77
CA LEU A 230 -14.20 34.62 -5.46
C LEU A 230 -14.63 33.84 -6.70
N GLY A 231 -15.56 34.37 -7.50
CA GLY A 231 -16.03 33.74 -8.74
C GLY A 231 -14.89 33.50 -9.74
N SER A 232 -14.01 34.49 -9.91
CA SER A 232 -12.82 34.36 -10.77
C SER A 232 -11.86 33.28 -10.26
N SER A 233 -11.71 33.18 -8.93
CA SER A 233 -10.90 32.12 -8.31
C SER A 233 -11.50 30.74 -8.55
N ILE A 234 -12.84 30.61 -8.48
CA ILE A 234 -13.54 29.34 -8.69
C ILE A 234 -13.33 28.80 -10.10
N VAL A 235 -13.39 29.67 -11.12
CA VAL A 235 -13.19 29.28 -12.54
C VAL A 235 -11.81 28.67 -12.79
N SER A 236 -10.80 29.02 -11.99
CA SER A 236 -9.46 28.46 -12.12
C SER A 236 -9.33 26.99 -11.67
N TYR A 237 -10.28 26.50 -10.86
CA TYR A 237 -10.27 25.11 -10.40
C TYR A 237 -10.76 24.16 -11.49
N ASN A 238 -10.01 23.08 -11.69
CA ASN A 238 -10.47 21.98 -12.52
C ASN A 238 -11.56 21.19 -11.78
N THR A 239 -12.81 21.37 -12.19
CA THR A 239 -13.97 20.64 -11.66
C THR A 239 -14.27 19.36 -12.43
N GLN A 240 -13.52 19.07 -13.50
CA GLN A 240 -13.74 17.86 -14.29
C GLN A 240 -13.08 16.67 -13.61
N LYS A 241 -13.90 15.67 -13.31
CA LYS A 241 -13.44 14.36 -12.86
C LYS A 241 -12.64 13.68 -13.98
N PRO A 242 -11.38 13.27 -13.74
CA PRO A 242 -10.62 12.49 -14.70
C PRO A 242 -11.37 11.23 -15.14
N ILE A 243 -11.29 10.92 -16.43
CA ILE A 243 -11.92 9.71 -16.98
C ILE A 243 -10.93 8.55 -16.84
N LEU A 244 -11.33 7.49 -16.13
CA LEU A 244 -10.54 6.27 -16.07
C LEU A 244 -10.61 5.50 -17.41
N PRO A 245 -9.50 4.89 -17.86
CA PRO A 245 -9.50 4.02 -19.02
C PRO A 245 -10.55 2.90 -18.92
N GLN A 246 -11.27 2.63 -20.03
CA GLN A 246 -12.40 1.69 -20.04
C GLN A 246 -11.99 0.24 -19.68
N ASN A 247 -10.75 -0.16 -19.99
CA ASN A 247 -10.20 -1.46 -19.61
C ASN A 247 -10.02 -1.64 -18.08
N LEU A 248 -10.05 -0.55 -17.31
CA LEU A 248 -9.97 -0.57 -15.84
C LEU A 248 -11.35 -0.47 -15.17
N ALA A 249 -12.43 -0.24 -15.93
CA ALA A 249 -13.75 0.06 -15.39
C ALA A 249 -14.34 -1.05 -14.49
N GLN A 250 -13.94 -2.30 -14.72
CA GLN A 250 -14.41 -3.47 -13.94
C GLN A 250 -13.63 -3.66 -12.63
N THR A 251 -12.60 -2.86 -12.36
CA THR A 251 -11.85 -2.98 -11.11
C THR A 251 -12.63 -2.38 -9.94
N ASN A 252 -12.48 -2.98 -8.75
CA ASN A 252 -13.13 -2.48 -7.53
C ASN A 252 -12.79 -1.00 -7.26
N ILE A 253 -11.54 -0.60 -7.55
CA ILE A 253 -11.07 0.80 -7.40
C ILE A 253 -11.77 1.73 -8.39
N ALA A 254 -11.97 1.30 -9.66
CA ALA A 254 -12.67 2.13 -10.64
C ALA A 254 -14.16 2.29 -10.30
N GLN A 255 -14.81 1.23 -9.82
CA GLN A 255 -16.20 1.30 -9.33
C GLN A 255 -16.32 2.24 -8.13
N TRP A 256 -15.41 2.13 -7.16
CA TRP A 256 -15.32 3.05 -6.01
C TRP A 256 -15.09 4.50 -6.46
N TYR A 257 -14.11 4.74 -7.35
CA TYR A 257 -13.83 6.06 -7.91
C TYR A 257 -15.05 6.65 -8.63
N GLY A 258 -15.87 5.80 -9.27
CA GLY A 258 -17.15 6.17 -9.87
C GLY A 258 -18.14 6.81 -8.88
N THR A 259 -18.00 6.54 -7.58
CA THR A 259 -18.88 7.04 -6.51
C THR A 259 -18.28 8.18 -5.68
N ILE A 260 -17.08 8.65 -6.03
CA ILE A 260 -16.28 9.56 -5.19
C ILE A 260 -16.98 10.87 -4.85
N GLU A 261 -17.89 11.34 -5.70
CA GLU A 261 -18.70 12.56 -5.50
C GLU A 261 -19.69 12.45 -4.33
N ASN A 262 -20.03 11.22 -3.93
CA ASN A 262 -20.98 10.94 -2.85
C ASN A 262 -20.30 10.62 -1.51
N LEU A 263 -18.96 10.69 -1.46
CA LEU A 263 -18.18 10.29 -0.28
C LEU A 263 -17.73 11.49 0.54
N GLN A 264 -17.51 11.28 1.85
CA GLN A 264 -16.89 12.29 2.70
C GLN A 264 -15.37 12.29 2.49
N ARG A 265 -14.72 13.44 2.72
CA ARG A 265 -13.26 13.57 2.58
C ARG A 265 -12.51 12.52 3.39
N THR A 266 -12.97 12.21 4.60
CA THR A 266 -12.36 11.18 5.46
C THR A 266 -12.37 9.79 4.82
N ASP A 267 -13.44 9.43 4.11
CA ASP A 267 -13.55 8.14 3.42
C ASP A 267 -12.58 8.09 2.24
N VAL A 268 -12.49 9.19 1.49
CA VAL A 268 -11.55 9.33 0.37
C VAL A 268 -10.11 9.23 0.86
N ASP A 269 -9.75 10.00 1.88
CA ASP A 269 -8.40 10.02 2.45
C ASP A 269 -7.98 8.63 2.92
N SER A 270 -8.90 7.83 3.50
CA SER A 270 -8.61 6.46 3.92
C SER A 270 -8.32 5.51 2.76
N GLN A 271 -9.01 5.67 1.62
CA GLN A 271 -8.92 4.77 0.47
C GLN A 271 -7.74 5.07 -0.46
N ILE A 272 -7.33 6.33 -0.58
CA ILE A 272 -6.23 6.72 -1.47
C ILE A 272 -4.83 6.41 -0.90
N GLN A 273 -4.75 5.75 0.25
CA GLN A 273 -3.48 5.42 0.90
C GLN A 273 -2.68 4.40 0.09
N PHE A 274 -1.47 4.78 -0.32
CA PHE A 274 -0.53 3.89 -0.99
C PHE A 274 0.48 3.32 0.00
N ASN A 275 0.10 2.25 0.70
CA ASN A 275 0.90 1.63 1.76
C ASN A 275 2.04 0.72 1.24
N GLN A 276 2.83 0.19 2.17
CA GLN A 276 3.96 -0.70 1.85
C GLN A 276 3.54 -1.95 1.07
N THR A 277 2.40 -2.55 1.40
CA THR A 277 1.84 -3.71 0.66
C THR A 277 1.61 -3.37 -0.81
N ASN A 278 1.09 -2.17 -1.11
CA ASN A 278 0.88 -1.71 -2.48
C ASN A 278 2.22 -1.49 -3.21
N ILE A 279 3.24 -0.96 -2.52
CA ILE A 279 4.60 -0.79 -3.05
C ILE A 279 5.21 -2.15 -3.41
N ASP A 280 5.11 -3.12 -2.51
CA ASP A 280 5.68 -4.46 -2.71
C ASP A 280 4.95 -5.19 -3.84
N ARG A 281 3.61 -5.10 -3.91
CA ARG A 281 2.83 -5.66 -5.00
C ARG A 281 3.16 -5.01 -6.35
N LYS A 282 3.35 -3.68 -6.39
CA LYS A 282 3.78 -2.98 -7.60
C LYS A 282 5.16 -3.45 -8.05
N ARG A 283 6.11 -3.61 -7.12
CA ARG A 283 7.46 -4.12 -7.42
C ARG A 283 7.39 -5.53 -8.00
N GLU A 284 6.61 -6.41 -7.38
CA GLU A 284 6.37 -7.77 -7.86
C GLU A 284 5.80 -7.77 -9.29
N LEU A 285 4.71 -7.04 -9.53
CA LEU A 285 4.09 -6.95 -10.85
C LEU A 285 5.05 -6.38 -11.90
N THR A 286 5.83 -5.35 -11.54
CA THR A 286 6.83 -4.77 -12.43
C THR A 286 7.88 -5.80 -12.82
N ASN A 287 8.40 -6.56 -11.85
CA ASN A 287 9.37 -7.64 -12.10
C ASN A 287 8.77 -8.73 -13.00
N LEU A 288 7.52 -9.13 -12.77
CA LEU A 288 6.82 -10.12 -13.59
C LEU A 288 6.63 -9.63 -15.03
N THR A 289 6.27 -8.36 -15.22
CA THR A 289 6.07 -7.79 -16.56
C THR A 289 7.38 -7.46 -17.29
N ALA A 290 8.47 -7.25 -16.56
CA ALA A 290 9.80 -7.00 -17.11
C ALA A 290 10.55 -8.29 -17.47
N ALA A 291 10.08 -9.45 -16.99
CA ALA A 291 10.69 -10.74 -17.31
C ALA A 291 10.65 -10.98 -18.82
N GLN A 292 11.82 -11.16 -19.44
CA GLN A 292 11.90 -11.52 -20.84
C GLN A 292 11.31 -12.92 -21.06
N ASN A 293 10.38 -13.00 -22.00
CA ASN A 293 9.79 -14.23 -22.52
C ASN A 293 9.25 -15.21 -21.45
N PRO A 294 8.14 -14.90 -20.78
CA PRO A 294 7.52 -15.77 -19.76
C PRO A 294 7.26 -17.20 -20.24
N GLN A 295 6.94 -17.37 -21.53
CA GLN A 295 6.73 -18.70 -22.13
C GLN A 295 8.02 -19.54 -22.15
N GLN A 296 9.17 -18.90 -22.38
CA GLN A 296 10.47 -19.58 -22.32
C GLN A 296 10.77 -20.02 -20.88
N ASN A 297 10.48 -19.19 -19.87
CA ASN A 297 10.62 -19.59 -18.46
C ASN A 297 9.70 -20.76 -18.08
N VAL A 298 8.43 -20.73 -18.50
CA VAL A 298 7.50 -21.86 -18.29
C VAL A 298 8.03 -23.13 -18.95
N THR A 299 8.53 -23.03 -20.17
CA THR A 299 9.12 -24.17 -20.90
C THR A 299 10.34 -24.72 -20.18
N ASN A 300 11.25 -23.86 -19.72
CA ASN A 300 12.44 -24.25 -18.98
C ASN A 300 12.10 -24.98 -17.67
N LEU A 301 11.16 -24.44 -16.88
CA LEU A 301 10.71 -25.05 -15.62
C LEU A 301 9.97 -26.38 -15.86
N THR A 302 9.17 -26.47 -16.92
CA THR A 302 8.47 -27.72 -17.30
C THR A 302 9.46 -28.81 -17.72
N ASN A 303 10.48 -28.43 -18.49
CA ASN A 303 11.56 -29.34 -18.88
C ASN A 303 12.39 -29.78 -17.66
N GLN A 304 12.69 -28.88 -16.73
CA GLN A 304 13.38 -29.20 -15.47
C GLN A 304 12.57 -30.17 -14.62
N ARG A 305 11.25 -29.94 -14.44
CA ARG A 305 10.35 -30.88 -13.75
C ARG A 305 10.40 -32.27 -14.38
N THR A 306 10.37 -32.34 -15.71
CA THR A 306 10.41 -33.61 -16.45
C THR A 306 11.72 -34.34 -16.21
N ARG A 307 12.86 -33.65 -16.25
CA ARG A 307 14.18 -34.23 -15.93
C ARG A 307 14.25 -34.75 -14.49
N ILE A 308 13.82 -33.95 -13.51
CA ILE A 308 13.81 -34.33 -12.10
C ILE A 308 12.93 -35.57 -11.86
N ASN A 309 11.74 -35.63 -12.45
CA ASN A 309 10.89 -36.82 -12.38
C ASN A 309 11.56 -38.05 -12.99
N GLY A 310 12.31 -37.87 -14.09
CA GLY A 310 13.12 -38.93 -14.68
C GLY A 310 14.19 -39.46 -13.71
N TYR A 311 14.91 -38.58 -13.02
CA TYR A 311 15.88 -38.97 -12.00
C TYR A 311 15.25 -39.72 -10.83
N ILE A 312 14.11 -39.24 -10.32
CA ILE A 312 13.35 -39.91 -9.26
C ILE A 312 12.97 -41.33 -9.69
N HIS A 313 12.44 -41.49 -10.91
CA HIS A 313 12.04 -42.79 -11.41
C HIS A 313 13.23 -43.75 -11.56
N GLN A 314 14.36 -43.27 -12.08
CA GLN A 314 15.58 -44.09 -12.22
C GLN A 314 16.11 -44.56 -10.86
N ILE A 315 16.19 -43.67 -9.87
CA ILE A 315 16.66 -44.02 -8.51
C ILE A 315 15.68 -45.00 -7.85
N ALA A 316 14.37 -44.76 -7.96
CA ALA A 316 13.35 -45.65 -7.39
C ALA A 316 13.40 -47.07 -7.98
N GLN A 317 13.69 -47.21 -9.28
CA GLN A 317 13.90 -48.52 -9.92
C GLN A 317 15.11 -49.26 -9.35
N ILE A 318 16.19 -48.54 -9.02
CA ILE A 318 17.36 -49.13 -8.38
C ILE A 318 17.02 -49.56 -6.96
N GLU A 319 16.41 -48.68 -6.16
CA GLU A 319 16.00 -48.98 -4.78
C GLU A 319 15.05 -50.17 -4.69
N ALA A 320 14.12 -50.29 -5.65
CA ALA A 320 13.19 -51.42 -5.70
C ALA A 320 13.90 -52.78 -5.77
N LEU A 321 15.08 -52.88 -6.40
CA LEU A 321 15.86 -54.13 -6.46
C LEU A 321 16.43 -54.56 -5.11
N PHE A 322 16.56 -53.63 -4.16
CA PHE A 322 17.12 -53.88 -2.82
C PHE A 322 16.07 -53.78 -1.71
N ASN A 323 14.79 -53.76 -2.08
CA ASN A 323 13.72 -53.77 -1.09
C ASN A 323 13.62 -55.12 -0.36
N GLU A 324 12.95 -55.10 0.79
CA GLU A 324 12.80 -56.27 1.65
C GLU A 324 12.13 -57.45 0.92
N GLN A 325 11.17 -57.17 0.04
CA GLN A 325 10.47 -58.21 -0.74
C GLN A 325 11.44 -58.97 -1.66
N ASN A 326 12.24 -58.27 -2.46
CA ASN A 326 13.19 -58.88 -3.38
C ASN A 326 14.31 -59.61 -2.64
N ILE A 327 14.77 -59.06 -1.50
CA ILE A 327 15.76 -59.73 -0.65
C ILE A 327 15.18 -61.02 -0.06
N ASN A 328 13.96 -60.99 0.46
CA ASN A 328 13.30 -62.17 1.01
C ASN A 328 13.02 -63.24 -0.06
N GLU A 329 12.69 -62.83 -1.28
CA GLU A 329 12.54 -63.74 -2.41
C GLU A 329 13.87 -64.44 -2.76
N LEU A 330 14.99 -63.71 -2.74
CA LEU A 330 16.32 -64.30 -2.94
C LEU A 330 16.69 -65.30 -1.85
N ILE A 331 16.40 -64.96 -0.58
CA ILE A 331 16.63 -65.86 0.56
C ILE A 331 15.75 -67.12 0.42
N ALA A 332 14.48 -66.97 0.06
CA ALA A 332 13.56 -68.09 -0.15
C ALA A 332 14.02 -68.98 -1.32
N ASN A 333 14.46 -68.39 -2.42
CA ASN A 333 15.00 -69.12 -3.57
C ASN A 333 16.25 -69.92 -3.18
N ARG A 334 17.12 -69.34 -2.35
CA ARG A 334 18.29 -70.03 -1.82
C ARG A 334 17.92 -71.20 -0.91
N ASN A 335 17.03 -70.98 0.06
CA ASN A 335 16.60 -72.05 0.97
C ASN A 335 15.94 -73.20 0.20
N THR A 336 15.17 -72.86 -0.85
CA THR A 336 14.57 -73.85 -1.75
C THR A 336 15.64 -74.60 -2.53
N PHE A 337 16.63 -73.91 -3.09
CA PHE A 337 17.77 -74.56 -3.77
C PHE A 337 18.51 -75.52 -2.85
N GLU A 338 18.87 -75.09 -1.64
CA GLU A 338 19.60 -75.93 -0.68
C GLU A 338 18.80 -77.19 -0.29
N SER A 339 17.48 -77.04 -0.08
CA SER A 339 16.58 -78.16 0.22
C SER A 339 16.44 -79.13 -0.96
N VAL A 340 16.16 -78.63 -2.16
CA VAL A 340 15.98 -79.45 -3.37
C VAL A 340 17.31 -80.11 -3.77
N ASN A 341 18.44 -79.42 -3.65
CA ASN A 341 19.76 -79.98 -3.91
C ASN A 341 20.12 -81.07 -2.89
N GLY A 342 19.80 -80.89 -1.61
CA GLY A 342 19.97 -81.93 -0.59
C GLY A 342 19.15 -83.18 -0.91
N ALA A 343 17.88 -83.02 -1.27
CA ALA A 343 17.03 -84.12 -1.71
C ALA A 343 17.58 -84.80 -2.98
N TYR A 344 18.11 -84.01 -3.93
CA TYR A 344 18.71 -84.50 -5.16
C TYR A 344 19.94 -85.38 -4.89
N GLN A 345 20.81 -84.94 -3.97
CA GLN A 345 22.01 -85.69 -3.57
C GLN A 345 21.67 -87.00 -2.88
N ILE A 346 20.67 -87.02 -1.99
CA ILE A 346 20.19 -88.25 -1.34
C ILE A 346 19.65 -89.23 -2.40
N ALA A 347 18.76 -88.77 -3.27
CA ALA A 347 18.18 -89.59 -4.33
C ALA A 347 19.25 -90.13 -5.31
N THR A 348 20.29 -89.33 -5.60
CA THR A 348 21.42 -89.75 -6.44
C THR A 348 22.27 -90.81 -5.75
N THR A 349 22.50 -90.68 -4.44
CA THR A 349 23.28 -91.65 -3.64
C THR A 349 22.55 -93.00 -3.53
N GLU A 350 21.23 -92.98 -3.29
CA GLU A 350 20.39 -94.19 -3.28
C GLU A 350 20.44 -94.90 -4.63
N LEU A 351 20.36 -94.16 -5.74
CA LEU A 351 20.50 -94.73 -7.08
C LEU A 351 21.87 -95.37 -7.35
N GLN A 352 22.95 -94.71 -6.94
CA GLN A 352 24.31 -95.21 -7.16
C GLN A 352 24.54 -96.55 -6.45
N SER A 353 23.89 -96.78 -5.31
CA SER A 353 23.99 -98.04 -4.56
C SER A 353 23.38 -99.26 -5.28
N ILE A 354 22.53 -99.04 -6.29
CA ILE A 354 21.79 -100.08 -7.04
C ILE A 354 22.32 -100.25 -8.47
N ASN A 355 23.30 -99.44 -8.87
CA ASN A 355 23.77 -99.34 -10.23
C ASN A 355 24.80 -100.43 -10.61
N THR A 356 24.77 -100.85 -11.88
CA THR A 356 25.75 -101.79 -12.48
C THR A 356 26.46 -101.23 -13.72
N LEU A 357 26.09 -100.03 -14.21
CA LEU A 357 26.60 -99.42 -15.44
C LEU A 357 27.03 -97.95 -15.24
N GLU A 358 28.18 -97.56 -15.78
CA GLU A 358 28.61 -96.15 -15.78
C GLU A 358 27.69 -95.26 -16.63
N GLY A 359 27.46 -94.01 -16.19
CA GLY A 359 26.61 -93.05 -16.91
C GLY A 359 25.11 -93.13 -16.61
N PHE A 360 24.71 -93.95 -15.63
CA PHE A 360 23.34 -94.02 -15.12
C PHE A 360 22.88 -92.69 -14.49
N GLY A 361 21.63 -92.27 -14.72
CA GLY A 361 21.08 -91.01 -14.18
C GLY A 361 21.41 -89.74 -14.98
N THR A 362 22.28 -89.83 -16.00
CA THR A 362 22.62 -88.72 -16.90
C THR A 362 21.46 -88.33 -17.84
N ASN A 363 21.56 -87.16 -18.48
CA ASN A 363 20.53 -86.69 -19.43
C ASN A 363 20.21 -87.70 -20.57
N PRO A 364 21.19 -88.39 -21.20
CA PRO A 364 20.91 -89.43 -22.18
C PRO A 364 20.11 -90.60 -21.59
N TRP A 365 20.46 -91.07 -20.40
CA TRP A 365 19.74 -92.15 -19.74
C TRP A 365 18.30 -91.75 -19.38
N ARG A 366 18.09 -90.53 -18.89
CA ARG A 366 16.75 -89.99 -18.60
C ARG A 366 15.89 -89.87 -19.84
N THR A 367 16.48 -89.44 -20.96
CA THR A 367 15.78 -89.35 -22.25
C THR A 367 15.32 -90.74 -22.71
N LEU A 368 16.19 -91.75 -22.56
CA LEU A 368 15.84 -93.14 -22.81
C LEU A 368 14.69 -93.61 -21.90
N TRP A 369 14.76 -93.29 -20.61
CA TRP A 369 13.72 -93.62 -19.63
C TRP A 369 12.35 -93.00 -19.98
N GLU A 370 12.32 -91.70 -20.27
CA GLU A 370 11.07 -91.01 -20.65
C GLU A 370 10.52 -91.56 -21.97
N THR A 371 11.38 -91.90 -22.92
CA THR A 371 10.96 -92.53 -24.18
C THR A 371 10.35 -93.92 -23.92
N ALA A 372 10.97 -94.72 -23.04
CA ALA A 372 10.46 -96.04 -22.64
C ALA A 372 9.12 -95.92 -21.91
N LYS A 373 8.98 -94.95 -21.01
CA LYS A 373 7.74 -94.64 -20.29
C LYS A 373 6.63 -94.20 -21.25
N ASN A 374 6.91 -93.27 -22.17
CA ASN A 374 5.95 -92.80 -23.17
C ASN A 374 5.49 -93.94 -24.09
N TYR A 375 6.41 -94.81 -24.50
CA TYR A 375 6.07 -96.02 -25.25
C TYR A 375 5.13 -96.93 -24.46
N ALA A 376 5.44 -97.21 -23.19
CA ALA A 376 4.60 -98.02 -22.31
C ALA A 376 3.19 -97.42 -22.13
N HIS A 377 3.09 -96.09 -21.97
CA HIS A 377 1.80 -95.39 -21.90
C HIS A 377 1.02 -95.52 -23.21
N SER A 378 1.65 -95.26 -24.36
CA SER A 378 0.99 -95.32 -25.68
C SER A 378 0.55 -96.74 -26.08
N SER A 379 1.16 -97.77 -25.49
CA SER A 379 0.92 -99.18 -25.82
C SER A 379 0.04 -99.92 -24.81
N ASN A 380 -0.65 -99.20 -23.90
CA ASN A 380 -1.46 -99.78 -22.81
C ASN A 380 -0.67 -100.74 -21.88
N LEU A 381 0.64 -100.56 -21.76
CA LEU A 381 1.50 -101.28 -20.81
C LEU A 381 1.67 -100.52 -19.48
N SER A 382 0.86 -99.49 -19.29
CA SER A 382 0.75 -98.69 -18.06
C SER A 382 -0.71 -98.69 -17.60
N ASP A 383 -0.96 -98.41 -16.32
CA ASP A 383 -2.31 -98.18 -15.77
C ASP A 383 -2.83 -96.75 -16.06
N GLY A 384 -2.20 -96.03 -16.98
CA GLY A 384 -2.51 -94.64 -17.33
C GLY A 384 -1.94 -93.59 -16.36
N GLN A 385 -1.37 -94.00 -15.21
CA GLN A 385 -0.85 -93.08 -14.19
C GLN A 385 0.59 -93.41 -13.80
N ASN A 386 0.99 -94.68 -13.82
CA ASN A 386 2.24 -95.19 -13.27
C ASN A 386 3.04 -96.01 -14.29
N PHE A 387 4.35 -95.79 -14.31
CA PHE A 387 5.32 -96.63 -15.01
C PHE A 387 6.51 -96.89 -14.08
N PRO A 388 6.88 -98.15 -13.79
CA PRO A 388 6.28 -99.37 -14.30
C PRO A 388 4.93 -99.70 -13.61
N SER A 389 3.95 -100.15 -14.40
CA SER A 389 2.75 -100.85 -13.94
C SER A 389 3.03 -102.34 -13.70
N LEU A 390 2.10 -103.06 -13.06
CA LEU A 390 2.17 -104.52 -12.88
C LEU A 390 2.46 -105.27 -14.19
N VAL A 391 1.88 -104.82 -15.31
CA VAL A 391 2.08 -105.43 -16.63
C VAL A 391 3.50 -105.17 -17.17
N SER A 392 4.03 -103.96 -16.97
CA SER A 392 5.40 -103.63 -17.38
C SER A 392 6.50 -104.14 -16.43
N LEU A 393 6.12 -104.70 -15.28
CA LEU A 393 7.03 -105.40 -14.38
C LEU A 393 7.25 -106.87 -14.80
N GLU A 394 6.43 -107.42 -15.68
CA GLU A 394 6.62 -108.80 -16.16
C GLU A 394 7.67 -108.88 -17.29
N LYS A 395 7.71 -107.88 -18.19
CA LYS A 395 8.64 -107.83 -19.33
C LYS A 395 9.21 -106.44 -19.56
N CYS A 396 10.49 -106.37 -19.89
CA CYS A 396 11.17 -105.13 -20.23
C CYS A 396 10.56 -104.48 -21.48
N VAL A 397 10.11 -103.23 -21.37
CA VAL A 397 9.46 -102.51 -22.48
C VAL A 397 10.38 -102.17 -23.66
N LEU A 398 11.70 -102.29 -23.50
CA LEU A 398 12.69 -102.04 -24.56
C LEU A 398 13.19 -103.34 -25.19
N CYS A 399 13.71 -104.28 -24.40
CA CYS A 399 14.33 -105.52 -24.91
C CYS A 399 13.42 -106.75 -24.87
N GLN A 400 12.20 -106.64 -24.32
CA GLN A 400 11.18 -107.69 -24.24
C GLN A 400 11.54 -108.94 -23.43
N GLN A 401 12.63 -108.91 -22.66
CA GLN A 401 13.02 -109.98 -21.74
C GLN A 401 12.12 -110.00 -20.49
N GLU A 402 11.88 -111.20 -19.94
CA GLU A 402 11.22 -111.37 -18.65
C GLU A 402 12.08 -110.78 -17.52
N LEU A 403 11.45 -110.04 -16.61
CA LEU A 403 12.14 -109.37 -15.51
C LEU A 403 12.11 -110.22 -14.25
N ASP A 404 13.29 -110.56 -13.73
CA ASP A 404 13.42 -111.19 -12.40
C ASP A 404 13.14 -110.19 -11.26
N GLU A 405 12.99 -110.68 -10.03
CA GLU A 405 12.67 -109.84 -8.86
C GLU A 405 13.66 -108.68 -8.67
N ASN A 406 14.95 -108.91 -8.91
CA ASN A 406 15.99 -107.88 -8.82
C ASN A 406 15.81 -106.81 -9.92
N ALA A 407 15.49 -107.21 -11.15
CA ALA A 407 15.23 -106.28 -12.25
C ALA A 407 13.94 -105.48 -12.05
N GLN A 408 12.90 -106.11 -11.50
CA GLN A 408 11.65 -105.43 -11.12
C GLN A 408 11.89 -104.38 -10.02
N GLN A 409 12.68 -104.71 -9.01
CA GLN A 409 13.06 -103.78 -7.94
C GLN A 409 13.90 -102.62 -8.47
N ARG A 410 14.85 -102.89 -9.39
CA ARG A 410 15.62 -101.84 -10.07
C ARG A 410 14.71 -100.92 -10.89
N LEU A 411 13.81 -101.47 -11.69
CA LEU A 411 12.89 -100.70 -12.54
C LEU A 411 11.96 -99.82 -11.69
N THR A 412 11.45 -100.34 -10.58
CA THR A 412 10.64 -99.57 -9.63
C THR A 412 11.43 -98.45 -8.95
N THR A 413 12.71 -98.70 -8.65
CA THR A 413 13.58 -97.68 -8.03
C THR A 413 13.97 -96.58 -9.02
N PHE A 414 14.20 -96.93 -10.28
CA PHE A 414 14.42 -95.95 -11.35
C PHE A 414 13.19 -95.07 -11.56
N SER A 415 12.01 -95.67 -11.55
CA SER A 415 10.75 -94.92 -11.56
C SER A 415 10.64 -93.96 -10.39
N ARG A 416 10.92 -94.41 -9.15
CA ARG A 416 10.90 -93.52 -7.98
C ARG A 416 11.90 -92.36 -8.09
N PHE A 417 13.09 -92.61 -8.64
CA PHE A 417 14.08 -91.55 -8.86
C PHE A 417 13.65 -90.55 -9.93
N VAL A 418 13.04 -91.01 -11.03
CA VAL A 418 12.60 -90.14 -12.12
C VAL A 418 11.29 -89.43 -11.79
N LEU A 419 10.39 -90.07 -11.02
CA LEU A 419 9.15 -89.49 -10.48
C LEU A 419 9.42 -88.51 -9.33
N ASN A 420 10.54 -88.65 -8.63
CA ASN A 420 11.05 -87.59 -7.78
C ASN A 420 11.53 -86.45 -8.69
N ASP A 421 10.59 -85.56 -8.99
CA ASP A 421 10.65 -84.30 -9.75
C ASP A 421 11.74 -83.30 -9.30
N VAL A 422 12.60 -83.75 -8.40
CA VAL A 422 13.69 -83.03 -7.74
C VAL A 422 14.72 -82.49 -8.73
N SER A 423 15.03 -83.17 -9.85
CA SER A 423 15.94 -82.61 -10.84
C SER A 423 15.32 -81.49 -11.67
N THR A 424 14.04 -81.62 -12.00
CA THR A 424 13.28 -80.58 -12.72
C THR A 424 13.17 -79.35 -11.83
N GLN A 425 12.83 -79.56 -10.56
CA GLN A 425 12.79 -78.53 -9.53
C GLN A 425 14.17 -77.89 -9.30
N LEU A 426 15.26 -78.67 -9.32
CA LEU A 426 16.62 -78.16 -9.17
C LEU A 426 17.02 -77.29 -10.37
N ASN A 427 16.70 -77.72 -11.59
CA ASN A 427 16.94 -76.92 -12.79
C ASN A 427 16.09 -75.65 -12.80
N SER A 428 14.81 -75.72 -12.43
CA SER A 428 13.93 -74.55 -12.40
C SER A 428 14.38 -73.52 -11.38
N ILE A 429 14.76 -73.94 -10.16
CA ILE A 429 15.24 -73.02 -9.13
C ILE A 429 16.62 -72.44 -9.50
N ASN A 430 17.49 -73.22 -10.16
CA ASN A 430 18.77 -72.71 -10.67
C ASN A 430 18.55 -71.65 -11.76
N THR A 431 17.64 -71.88 -12.71
CA THR A 431 17.27 -70.87 -13.71
C THR A 431 16.72 -69.60 -13.05
N ALA A 432 15.82 -69.72 -12.08
CA ALA A 432 15.27 -68.57 -11.36
C ALA A 432 16.37 -67.76 -10.62
N ILE A 433 17.35 -68.43 -10.01
CA ILE A 433 18.50 -67.77 -9.38
C ILE A 433 19.37 -67.08 -10.42
N GLN A 434 19.64 -67.71 -11.58
CA GLN A 434 20.42 -67.10 -12.67
C GLN A 434 19.74 -65.87 -13.26
N GLU A 435 18.42 -65.91 -13.44
CA GLU A 435 17.63 -64.76 -13.90
C GLU A 435 17.78 -63.58 -12.93
N LYS A 436 17.68 -63.82 -11.61
CA LYS A 436 17.90 -62.79 -10.61
C LYS A 436 19.33 -62.26 -10.64
N ILE A 437 20.36 -63.12 -10.72
CA ILE A 437 21.76 -62.70 -10.86
C ILE A 437 21.95 -61.79 -12.09
N ASN A 438 21.34 -62.14 -13.22
CA ASN A 438 21.44 -61.34 -14.45
C ASN A 438 20.86 -59.94 -14.29
N VAL A 439 19.73 -59.80 -13.57
CA VAL A 439 19.18 -58.47 -13.25
C VAL A 439 20.20 -57.62 -12.50
N TYR A 440 20.85 -58.14 -11.45
CA TYR A 440 21.87 -57.40 -10.70
C TYR A 440 23.15 -57.15 -11.52
N ASN A 441 23.58 -58.08 -12.37
CA ASN A 441 24.73 -57.88 -13.27
C ASN A 441 24.46 -56.78 -14.30
N SER A 442 23.22 -56.67 -14.77
CA SER A 442 22.80 -55.65 -15.74
C SER A 442 22.47 -54.29 -15.10
N LEU A 443 22.53 -54.17 -13.78
CA LEU A 443 22.23 -52.93 -13.06
C LEU A 443 23.29 -51.85 -13.35
N ILE A 444 22.85 -50.79 -14.02
CA ILE A 444 23.65 -49.59 -14.29
C ILE A 444 23.14 -48.48 -13.38
N VAL A 445 24.01 -48.02 -12.47
CA VAL A 445 23.75 -46.82 -11.67
C VAL A 445 24.23 -45.61 -12.48
N PRO A 446 23.41 -44.57 -12.69
CA PRO A 446 23.82 -43.39 -13.45
C PRO A 446 25.08 -42.73 -12.85
N PRO A 447 26.03 -42.26 -13.67
CA PRO A 447 27.14 -41.47 -13.17
C PRO A 447 26.62 -40.12 -12.64
N ILE A 448 27.24 -39.59 -11.59
CA ILE A 448 26.82 -38.33 -10.94
C ILE A 448 26.87 -37.14 -11.91
N GLU A 449 27.71 -37.21 -12.93
CA GLU A 449 27.82 -36.22 -14.02
C GLU A 449 26.48 -36.02 -14.74
N ASN A 450 25.61 -37.03 -14.76
CA ASN A 450 24.27 -36.94 -15.35
C ASN A 450 23.26 -36.21 -14.44
N LEU A 451 23.62 -35.93 -13.18
CA LEU A 451 22.73 -35.40 -12.14
C LEU A 451 23.21 -34.04 -11.60
N THR A 452 24.13 -33.37 -12.29
CA THR A 452 24.75 -32.09 -11.86
C THR A 452 23.72 -30.97 -11.59
N GLU A 453 22.56 -30.98 -12.25
CA GLU A 453 21.46 -30.04 -12.00
C GLU A 453 20.92 -30.15 -10.55
N LEU A 454 20.97 -31.35 -9.95
CA LEU A 454 20.52 -31.57 -8.57
C LEU A 454 21.50 -31.01 -7.53
N GLU A 455 22.80 -30.91 -7.86
CA GLU A 455 23.80 -30.30 -6.97
C GLU A 455 23.53 -28.82 -6.70
N GLN A 456 22.89 -28.13 -7.65
CA GLN A 456 22.50 -26.72 -7.49
C GLN A 456 21.22 -26.56 -6.66
N LEU A 457 20.38 -27.60 -6.62
CA LEU A 457 19.04 -27.55 -6.01
C LEU A 457 19.01 -28.13 -4.59
N ILE A 458 19.87 -29.11 -4.30
CA ILE A 458 19.87 -29.87 -3.05
C ILE A 458 21.24 -29.73 -2.38
N PRO A 459 21.32 -29.10 -1.19
CA PRO A 459 22.55 -29.04 -0.42
C PRO A 459 23.12 -30.42 -0.15
N ASN A 460 24.44 -30.58 -0.28
CA ASN A 460 25.18 -31.83 -0.03
C ASN A 460 24.77 -33.04 -0.91
N PHE A 461 24.07 -32.82 -2.03
CA PHE A 461 23.63 -33.90 -2.92
C PHE A 461 24.74 -34.86 -3.34
N ARG A 462 25.90 -34.32 -3.73
CA ARG A 462 27.06 -35.12 -4.18
C ARG A 462 27.57 -36.09 -3.10
N GLY A 463 27.60 -35.66 -1.84
CA GLY A 463 27.99 -36.53 -0.73
C GLY A 463 27.01 -37.70 -0.58
N ASN A 464 25.72 -37.38 -0.48
CA ASN A 464 24.66 -38.38 -0.33
C ASN A 464 24.58 -39.35 -1.52
N TYR A 465 24.79 -38.86 -2.75
CA TYR A 465 24.76 -39.69 -3.95
C TYR A 465 25.95 -40.65 -4.01
N ASN A 466 27.14 -40.22 -3.60
CA ASN A 466 28.31 -41.11 -3.53
C ASN A 466 28.09 -42.24 -2.50
N GLU A 467 27.53 -41.91 -1.32
CA GLU A 467 27.17 -42.92 -0.32
C GLU A 467 26.13 -43.92 -0.86
N PHE A 468 25.12 -43.44 -1.57
CA PHE A 468 24.14 -44.28 -2.27
C PHE A 468 24.80 -45.17 -3.32
N TYR A 469 25.65 -44.60 -4.18
CA TYR A 469 26.35 -45.32 -5.24
C TYR A 469 27.22 -46.44 -4.68
N ASP A 470 28.01 -46.15 -3.64
CA ASP A 470 28.87 -47.12 -2.97
C ASP A 470 28.04 -48.21 -2.28
N SER A 471 26.94 -47.84 -1.62
CA SER A 471 26.03 -48.78 -0.98
C SER A 471 25.40 -49.76 -1.98
N VAL A 472 24.94 -49.25 -3.14
CA VAL A 472 24.39 -50.08 -4.21
C VAL A 472 25.47 -51.02 -4.77
N ALA A 473 26.69 -50.53 -4.98
CA ALA A 473 27.79 -51.36 -5.48
C ALA A 473 28.14 -52.50 -4.51
N ILE A 474 28.21 -52.20 -3.21
CA ILE A 474 28.47 -53.18 -2.15
C ILE A 474 27.34 -54.22 -2.11
N LEU A 475 26.08 -53.78 -2.00
CA LEU A 475 24.92 -54.67 -1.91
C LEU A 475 24.78 -55.55 -3.16
N ARG A 476 24.97 -54.99 -4.35
CA ARG A 476 24.96 -55.73 -5.62
C ARG A 476 25.98 -56.86 -5.58
N ASN A 477 27.22 -56.56 -5.20
CA ASN A 477 28.29 -57.55 -5.14
C ASN A 477 28.01 -58.62 -4.06
N SER A 478 27.47 -58.23 -2.91
CA SER A 478 27.06 -59.15 -1.84
C SER A 478 25.95 -60.10 -2.29
N ILE A 479 24.92 -59.61 -2.99
CA ILE A 479 23.81 -60.42 -3.51
C ILE A 479 24.32 -61.40 -4.57
N ILE A 480 25.14 -60.92 -5.52
CA ILE A 480 25.74 -61.78 -6.55
C ILE A 480 26.59 -62.88 -5.90
N ALA A 481 27.44 -62.53 -4.93
CA ALA A 481 28.26 -63.51 -4.21
C ALA A 481 27.41 -64.51 -3.42
N TYR A 482 26.35 -64.04 -2.75
CA TYR A 482 25.40 -64.87 -2.01
C TYR A 482 24.72 -65.91 -2.91
N CYS A 483 24.41 -65.55 -4.16
CA CYS A 483 23.79 -66.46 -5.13
C CYS A 483 24.84 -67.36 -5.83
N LEU A 484 26.03 -66.87 -6.16
CA LEU A 484 27.06 -67.64 -6.87
C LEU A 484 27.74 -68.73 -6.01
N PHE A 485 27.72 -68.60 -4.68
CA PHE A 485 28.19 -69.67 -3.79
C PHE A 485 27.46 -71.01 -4.03
N LEU A 486 26.26 -70.97 -4.63
CA LEU A 486 25.41 -72.11 -4.95
C LEU A 486 25.86 -72.84 -6.25
N CYS A 487 26.32 -72.11 -7.27
CA CYS A 487 26.71 -72.72 -8.55
C CYS A 487 28.03 -73.49 -8.50
N ARG A 488 28.92 -73.18 -7.54
CA ARG A 488 30.20 -73.90 -7.38
C ARG A 488 30.05 -75.36 -6.96
N TRP A 489 28.89 -75.76 -6.44
CA TRP A 489 28.61 -77.13 -6.01
C TRP A 489 27.98 -78.02 -7.09
N LEU A 490 27.64 -77.47 -8.26
CA LEU A 490 27.07 -78.22 -9.39
C LEU A 490 28.14 -78.75 -10.37
N PHE A 491 29.41 -78.35 -10.20
CA PHE A 491 30.53 -78.71 -11.09
C PHE A 491 31.68 -79.46 -10.39
N ARG A 492 31.45 -79.95 -9.17
CA ARG A 492 32.24 -81.03 -8.55
C ARG A 492 31.32 -82.22 -8.39
#